data_AF-A0A944PW41-F1
#
_entry.id   AF-A0A944PW41-F1
#
_cell.length_a   1.000
_cell.length_b   1.000
_cell.length_c   1.000
_cell.angle_alpha   90.00
_cell.angle_beta   90.00
_cell.angle_gamma   90.00
#
_symmetry.space_group_name_H-M   'P 1'
#
loop_
_entity.id
_entity.type
_entity.pdbx_description
1 polymer ?
#
loop_
_entity_poly.entity_id
_entity_poly.type
_entity_poly.pdbx_seq_one_letter_code
_entity_poly.pdbx_strand_id
1 'polypeptide(L)'
;MTPRFYFSLRSPYSWLAYRELLASHQELAERIEWIPFCEPDELSRKMLAAAGGEFPYVPMSAAKHRYILQDVRRLAARRGLRFGWPVDRAPVWEVPHLAYLAAVRHGKGPEFIALAARARWEEGRDICDPATIGSFGPELGIPGEELAGAADDPELREEGLQALLAVHRDGVFGVPFFTVHYDKFWGLDRLADFAAAVAARETDGAGSPPKAAPGHPPDLGLPHGLSADDGHAGGCG
;
A
#
# COMPACT_ATOMS: atom_id res chain seq x y z
N MET A 1 9.75 5.32 -15.27
CA MET A 1 9.83 4.36 -14.14
C MET A 1 8.49 4.41 -13.41
N THR A 2 7.91 3.26 -13.10
CA THR A 2 6.55 3.15 -12.56
C THR A 2 6.51 3.61 -11.09
N PRO A 3 5.66 4.59 -10.71
CA PRO A 3 5.40 4.89 -9.31
C PRO A 3 4.80 3.67 -8.61
N ARG A 4 5.05 3.48 -7.31
CA ARG A 4 4.54 2.35 -6.52
C ARG A 4 3.81 2.81 -5.28
N PHE A 5 2.79 2.07 -4.90
CA PHE A 5 2.09 2.18 -3.63
C PHE A 5 2.08 0.82 -2.91
N TYR A 6 2.85 0.75 -1.83
CA TYR A 6 2.81 -0.34 -0.87
C TYR A 6 1.66 -0.11 0.12
N PHE A 7 0.69 -1.03 0.13
CA PHE A 7 -0.53 -0.91 0.91
C PHE A 7 -0.81 -2.19 1.70
N SER A 8 -1.55 -2.07 2.79
CA SER A 8 -2.09 -3.22 3.50
C SER A 8 -3.57 -3.07 3.75
N LEU A 9 -4.35 -4.12 3.49
CA LEU A 9 -5.77 -4.19 3.84
C LEU A 9 -6.00 -4.17 5.35
N ARG A 10 -4.96 -4.50 6.15
CA ARG A 10 -4.93 -4.33 7.61
C ARG A 10 -4.83 -2.87 8.04
N SER A 11 -4.27 -2.00 7.20
CA SER A 11 -3.92 -0.63 7.57
C SER A 11 -5.07 0.33 7.27
N PRO A 12 -5.62 1.01 8.29
CA PRO A 12 -6.66 2.01 8.07
C PRO A 12 -6.13 3.25 7.35
N TYR A 13 -4.85 3.59 7.51
CA TYR A 13 -4.22 4.68 6.77
C TYR A 13 -4.04 4.32 5.29
N SER A 14 -3.77 3.04 4.96
CA SER A 14 -3.77 2.59 3.56
C SER A 14 -5.16 2.70 2.93
N TRP A 15 -6.22 2.38 3.67
CA TRP A 15 -7.61 2.60 3.22
C TRP A 15 -7.89 4.08 2.90
N LEU A 16 -7.54 4.98 3.83
CA LEU A 16 -7.74 6.41 3.61
C LEU A 16 -6.90 6.93 2.43
N ALA A 17 -5.65 6.48 2.31
CA ALA A 17 -4.76 6.87 1.21
C ALA A 17 -5.27 6.38 -0.14
N TYR A 18 -5.76 5.14 -0.23
CA TYR A 18 -6.42 4.61 -1.41
C TYR A 18 -7.61 5.50 -1.83
N ARG A 19 -8.48 5.86 -0.88
CA ARG A 19 -9.66 6.69 -1.19
C ARG A 19 -9.28 8.09 -1.66
N GLU A 20 -8.28 8.69 -1.03
CA GLU A 20 -7.79 10.02 -1.40
C GLU A 20 -7.10 10.00 -2.77
N LEU A 21 -6.29 8.97 -3.04
CA LEU A 21 -5.65 8.78 -4.34
C LEU A 21 -6.70 8.65 -5.46
N LEU A 22 -7.74 7.82 -5.27
CA LEU A 22 -8.81 7.70 -6.26
C LEU A 22 -9.62 8.98 -6.45
N ALA A 23 -9.87 9.73 -5.37
CA ALA A 23 -10.72 10.93 -5.43
C ALA A 23 -9.99 12.15 -6.02
N SER A 24 -8.68 12.27 -5.80
CA SER A 24 -7.92 13.49 -6.14
C SER A 24 -6.82 13.27 -7.17
N HIS A 25 -6.44 12.01 -7.44
CA HIS A 25 -5.31 11.66 -8.31
C HIS A 25 -5.62 10.42 -9.17
N GLN A 26 -6.82 10.36 -9.78
CA GLN A 26 -7.28 9.19 -10.52
C GLN A 26 -6.30 8.75 -11.63
N GLU A 27 -5.78 9.68 -12.43
CA GLU A 27 -4.79 9.37 -13.48
C GLU A 27 -3.49 8.77 -12.92
N LEU A 28 -3.10 9.13 -11.70
CA LEU A 28 -1.97 8.51 -11.01
C LEU A 28 -2.34 7.11 -10.52
N ALA A 29 -3.54 6.92 -9.98
CA ALA A 29 -4.02 5.62 -9.51
C ALA A 29 -4.07 4.54 -10.60
N GLU A 30 -4.31 4.95 -11.86
CA GLU A 30 -4.32 4.06 -13.02
C GLU A 30 -2.91 3.65 -13.50
N ARG A 31 -1.87 4.39 -13.09
CA ARG A 31 -0.48 4.18 -13.54
C ARG A 31 0.44 3.64 -12.45
N ILE A 32 -0.02 3.65 -11.19
CA ILE A 32 0.75 3.20 -10.04
C ILE A 32 0.73 1.68 -9.94
N GLU A 33 1.87 1.09 -9.60
CA GLU A 33 1.97 -0.32 -9.23
C GLU A 33 1.55 -0.48 -7.76
N TRP A 34 0.49 -1.26 -7.54
CA TRP A 34 -0.06 -1.52 -6.21
C TRP A 34 0.56 -2.80 -5.65
N ILE A 35 1.30 -2.68 -4.55
CA ILE A 35 2.07 -3.81 -3.99
C ILE A 35 1.56 -4.12 -2.58
N PRO A 36 1.10 -5.35 -2.30
CA PRO A 36 0.64 -5.71 -0.98
C PRO A 36 1.81 -5.78 0.01
N PHE A 37 1.63 -5.15 1.17
CA PHE A 37 2.44 -5.29 2.37
C PHE A 37 1.61 -6.08 3.38
N CYS A 38 1.95 -7.34 3.58
CA CYS A 38 1.26 -8.20 4.54
C CYS A 38 2.27 -9.01 5.34
N GLU A 39 1.96 -9.23 6.61
CA GLU A 39 2.77 -10.09 7.46
C GLU A 39 2.75 -11.53 6.92
N PRO A 40 3.90 -12.11 6.54
CA PRO A 40 3.92 -13.48 6.02
C PRO A 40 3.68 -14.50 7.14
N ASP A 41 2.93 -15.56 6.82
CA ASP A 41 2.85 -16.77 7.61
C ASP A 41 4.22 -17.49 7.69
N GLU A 42 4.26 -18.62 8.39
CA GLU A 42 5.50 -19.37 8.57
C GLU A 42 6.10 -19.87 7.24
N LEU A 43 5.26 -20.27 6.28
CA LEU A 43 5.70 -20.78 4.99
C LEU A 43 6.28 -19.65 4.14
N SER A 44 5.54 -18.56 3.96
CA SER A 44 5.98 -17.41 3.18
C SER A 44 7.19 -16.72 3.80
N ARG A 45 7.34 -16.75 5.13
CA ARG A 45 8.55 -16.29 5.82
C ARG A 45 9.77 -17.15 5.50
N LYS A 46 9.62 -18.47 5.44
CA LYS A 46 10.71 -19.38 5.04
C LYS A 46 11.08 -19.17 3.58
N MET A 47 10.10 -18.97 2.70
CA MET A 47 10.32 -18.65 1.28
C MET A 47 11.11 -17.34 1.13
N LEU A 48 10.69 -16.29 1.85
CA LEU A 48 11.36 -14.98 1.84
C LEU A 48 12.81 -15.08 2.30
N ALA A 49 13.05 -15.76 3.42
CA ALA A 49 14.40 -15.96 3.95
C ALA A 49 15.29 -16.78 2.99
N ALA A 50 14.74 -17.82 2.36
CA ALA A 50 15.46 -18.63 1.36
C ALA A 50 15.83 -17.82 0.11
N ALA A 51 14.99 -16.83 -0.25
CA ALA A 51 15.25 -15.88 -1.33
C ALA A 51 16.17 -14.71 -0.91
N GLY A 52 16.67 -14.69 0.34
CA GLY A 52 17.58 -13.66 0.84
C GLY A 52 16.89 -12.34 1.23
N GLY A 53 15.56 -12.34 1.36
CA GLY A 53 14.80 -11.18 1.83
C GLY A 53 14.49 -11.24 3.33
N GLU A 54 14.10 -10.10 3.87
CA GLU A 54 13.62 -9.96 5.24
C GLU A 54 12.40 -9.03 5.27
N PHE A 55 11.38 -9.41 6.03
CA PHE A 55 10.19 -8.59 6.21
C PHE A 55 10.33 -7.72 7.48
N PRO A 56 10.27 -6.38 7.36
CA PRO A 56 10.49 -5.48 8.49
C PRO A 56 9.23 -5.42 9.36
N TYR A 57 9.05 -6.41 10.22
CA TYR A 57 7.91 -6.50 11.12
C TYR A 57 8.25 -6.06 12.55
N VAL A 58 7.51 -5.10 13.05
CA VAL A 58 7.55 -4.72 14.47
C VAL A 58 6.13 -4.79 15.04
N PRO A 59 5.84 -5.69 16.00
CA PRO A 59 4.53 -5.74 16.64
C PRO A 59 4.17 -4.38 17.26
N MET A 60 3.01 -3.88 16.89
CA MET A 60 2.49 -2.63 17.44
C MET A 60 2.02 -2.81 18.89
N SER A 61 2.34 -1.86 19.77
CA SER A 61 1.81 -1.87 21.13
C SER A 61 0.29 -1.66 21.14
N ALA A 62 -0.41 -2.24 22.12
CA ALA A 62 -1.85 -2.07 22.27
C ALA A 62 -2.26 -0.58 22.43
N ALA A 63 -1.39 0.23 23.06
CA ALA A 63 -1.61 1.67 23.21
C ALA A 63 -1.58 2.40 21.85
N LYS A 64 -0.57 2.12 21.01
CA LYS A 64 -0.46 2.69 19.66
C LYS A 64 -1.64 2.23 18.79
N HIS A 65 -2.02 0.96 18.85
CA HIS A 65 -3.16 0.44 18.11
C HIS A 65 -4.47 1.18 18.46
N ARG A 66 -4.75 1.37 19.76
CA ARG A 66 -5.94 2.10 20.21
C ARG A 66 -5.94 3.57 19.75
N TYR A 67 -4.78 4.22 19.78
CA TYR A 67 -4.65 5.59 19.29
C TYR A 67 -4.96 5.68 17.79
N ILE A 68 -4.39 4.78 16.97
CA ILE A 68 -4.62 4.75 15.52
C ILE A 68 -6.11 4.61 15.20
N LEU A 69 -6.82 3.69 15.88
CA LEU A 69 -8.25 3.54 15.63
C LEU A 69 -9.07 4.78 16.00
N GLN A 70 -8.69 5.49 17.08
CA GLN A 70 -9.33 6.77 17.42
C GLN A 70 -9.05 7.85 16.39
N ASP A 71 -7.82 7.89 15.87
CA ASP A 71 -7.41 8.87 14.87
C ASP A 71 -8.09 8.66 13.52
N VAL A 72 -8.08 7.41 13.05
CA VAL A 72 -8.78 7.00 11.83
C VAL A 72 -10.26 7.31 11.93
N ARG A 73 -10.90 7.09 13.08
CA ARG A 73 -12.29 7.47 13.29
C ARG A 73 -12.52 8.98 13.09
N ARG A 74 -11.60 9.84 13.57
CA ARG A 74 -11.68 11.30 13.33
C ARG A 74 -11.47 11.64 11.86
N LEU A 75 -10.51 10.99 11.20
CA LEU A 75 -10.19 11.19 9.79
C LEU A 75 -11.34 10.75 8.87
N ALA A 76 -11.97 9.61 9.18
CA ALA A 76 -13.15 9.09 8.49
C ALA A 76 -14.34 10.04 8.64
N ALA A 77 -14.61 10.52 9.87
CA ALA A 77 -15.68 11.48 10.13
C ALA A 77 -15.51 12.79 9.35
N ARG A 78 -14.28 13.34 9.28
CA ARG A 78 -13.98 14.54 8.46
C ARG A 78 -14.22 14.32 6.96
N ARG A 79 -14.12 13.08 6.49
CA ARG A 79 -14.35 12.68 5.09
C ARG A 79 -15.77 12.18 4.81
N GLY A 80 -16.67 12.26 5.80
CA GLY A 80 -18.04 11.75 5.67
C GLY A 80 -18.15 10.23 5.53
N LEU A 81 -17.12 9.49 5.95
CA LEU A 81 -17.06 8.04 5.84
C LEU A 81 -17.65 7.37 7.08
N ARG A 82 -18.32 6.22 6.86
CA ARG A 82 -18.68 5.33 7.96
C ARG A 82 -17.41 4.65 8.48
N PHE A 83 -17.37 4.39 9.79
CA PHE A 83 -16.27 3.67 10.42
C PHE A 83 -16.84 2.55 11.30
N GLY A 84 -16.67 1.32 10.83
CA GLY A 84 -16.90 0.10 11.58
C GLY A 84 -15.63 -0.32 12.32
N TRP A 85 -15.77 -0.76 13.56
CA TRP A 85 -14.64 -1.32 14.30
C TRP A 85 -14.28 -2.67 13.70
N PRO A 86 -13.04 -2.88 13.23
CA PRO A 86 -12.64 -4.16 12.69
C PRO A 86 -12.60 -5.22 13.79
N VAL A 87 -12.88 -6.46 13.42
CA VAL A 87 -12.75 -7.63 14.29
C VAL A 87 -11.53 -8.43 13.83
N ASP A 88 -10.51 -8.50 14.68
CA ASP A 88 -9.30 -9.28 14.44
C ASP A 88 -9.18 -10.34 15.56
N ARG A 89 -9.63 -11.58 15.31
CA ARG A 89 -9.56 -12.67 16.32
C ARG A 89 -8.24 -13.43 16.25
N ALA A 90 -7.90 -13.91 15.07
CA ALA A 90 -6.67 -14.64 14.76
C ALA A 90 -6.31 -14.36 13.29
N PRO A 91 -5.86 -13.13 12.98
CA PRO A 91 -5.78 -12.67 11.61
C PRO A 91 -4.68 -13.40 10.83
N VAL A 92 -5.01 -13.81 9.61
CA VAL A 92 -4.08 -14.35 8.61
C VAL A 92 -4.13 -13.42 7.41
N TRP A 93 -3.21 -12.47 7.36
CA TRP A 93 -3.26 -11.39 6.36
C TRP A 93 -2.99 -11.86 4.95
N GLU A 94 -2.37 -13.02 4.74
CA GLU A 94 -2.25 -13.59 3.38
C GLU A 94 -3.59 -13.93 2.75
N VAL A 95 -4.64 -14.26 3.53
CA VAL A 95 -5.99 -14.54 2.99
C VAL A 95 -6.50 -13.37 2.13
N PRO A 96 -6.64 -12.14 2.64
CA PRO A 96 -7.11 -11.03 1.82
C PRO A 96 -6.08 -10.53 0.80
N HIS A 97 -4.78 -10.65 1.06
CA HIS A 97 -3.75 -10.08 0.16
C HIS A 97 -3.40 -10.99 -1.03
N LEU A 98 -3.44 -12.32 -0.88
CA LEU A 98 -3.29 -13.23 -2.01
C LEU A 98 -4.57 -13.29 -2.85
N ALA A 99 -5.75 -13.16 -2.23
CA ALA A 99 -7.00 -12.98 -2.97
C ALA A 99 -7.03 -11.67 -3.77
N TYR A 100 -6.37 -10.61 -3.28
CA TYR A 100 -6.13 -9.41 -4.09
C TYR A 100 -5.29 -9.70 -5.34
N LEU A 101 -4.21 -10.49 -5.22
CA LEU A 101 -3.40 -10.89 -6.38
C LEU A 101 -4.21 -11.74 -7.37
N ALA A 102 -5.05 -12.65 -6.87
CA ALA A 102 -6.00 -13.38 -7.70
C ALA A 102 -6.92 -12.42 -8.48
N ALA A 103 -7.51 -11.42 -7.80
CA ALA A 103 -8.34 -10.42 -8.45
C ALA A 103 -7.56 -9.58 -9.48
N VAL A 104 -6.27 -9.29 -9.26
CA VAL A 104 -5.41 -8.61 -10.24
C VAL A 104 -5.26 -9.42 -11.53
N ARG A 105 -5.15 -10.76 -11.47
CA ARG A 105 -5.12 -11.63 -12.66
C ARG A 105 -6.38 -11.47 -13.54
N HIS A 106 -7.51 -11.10 -12.95
CA HIS A 106 -8.77 -10.81 -13.64
C HIS A 106 -8.97 -9.33 -13.98
N GLY A 107 -7.98 -8.46 -13.71
CA GLY A 107 -8.11 -7.02 -13.90
C GLY A 107 -9.06 -6.34 -12.91
N LYS A 108 -9.28 -6.96 -11.74
CA LYS A 108 -10.24 -6.56 -10.69
C LYS A 108 -9.59 -6.10 -9.39
N GLY A 109 -8.30 -5.79 -9.41
CA GLY A 109 -7.56 -5.32 -8.23
C GLY A 109 -8.21 -4.11 -7.53
N PRO A 110 -8.53 -3.00 -8.25
CA PRO A 110 -9.15 -1.83 -7.64
C PRO A 110 -10.52 -2.11 -7.02
N GLU A 111 -11.37 -2.89 -7.68
CA GLU A 111 -12.68 -3.30 -7.17
C GLU A 111 -12.55 -4.21 -5.95
N PHE A 112 -11.57 -5.13 -5.94
CA PHE A 112 -11.29 -5.97 -4.78
C PHE A 112 -10.88 -5.14 -3.57
N ILE A 113 -9.97 -4.17 -3.74
CA ILE A 113 -9.57 -3.25 -2.66
C ILE A 113 -10.80 -2.50 -2.12
N ALA A 114 -11.69 -2.03 -3.00
CA ALA A 114 -12.91 -1.33 -2.60
C ALA A 114 -13.81 -2.22 -1.72
N LEU A 115 -14.04 -3.47 -2.13
CA LEU A 115 -14.87 -4.43 -1.39
C LEU A 115 -14.23 -4.81 -0.05
N ALA A 116 -12.94 -5.17 -0.05
CA ALA A 116 -12.23 -5.53 1.17
C ALA A 116 -12.16 -4.37 2.17
N ALA A 117 -11.91 -3.15 1.68
CA ALA A 117 -11.89 -1.96 2.51
C ALA A 117 -13.26 -1.63 3.10
N ARG A 118 -14.35 -1.72 2.32
CA ARG A 118 -15.71 -1.54 2.81
C ARG A 118 -16.07 -2.59 3.85
N ALA A 119 -15.85 -3.87 3.54
CA ALA A 119 -16.16 -4.98 4.43
C ALA A 119 -15.46 -4.81 5.79
N ARG A 120 -14.17 -4.44 5.78
CA ARG A 120 -13.41 -4.26 7.01
C ARG A 120 -13.72 -2.96 7.75
N TRP A 121 -13.59 -1.83 7.08
CA TRP A 121 -13.54 -0.51 7.71
C TRP A 121 -14.90 0.19 7.82
N GLU A 122 -15.90 -0.24 7.05
CA GLU A 122 -17.26 0.31 7.11
C GLU A 122 -18.24 -0.68 7.75
N GLU A 123 -18.09 -1.98 7.48
CA GLU A 123 -19.01 -3.03 7.94
C GLU A 123 -18.48 -3.83 9.13
N GLY A 124 -17.19 -3.74 9.46
CA GLY A 124 -16.57 -4.46 10.59
C GLY A 124 -16.47 -5.97 10.40
N ARG A 125 -16.49 -6.46 9.16
CA ARG A 125 -16.35 -7.88 8.80
C ARG A 125 -14.89 -8.33 8.87
N ASP A 126 -14.69 -9.61 9.19
CA ASP A 126 -13.38 -10.24 9.21
C ASP A 126 -12.96 -10.64 7.79
N ILE A 127 -12.01 -9.92 7.21
CA ILE A 127 -11.46 -10.21 5.88
C ILE A 127 -10.32 -11.23 5.91
N CYS A 128 -9.92 -11.73 7.09
CA CYS A 128 -9.04 -12.89 7.21
C CYS A 128 -9.81 -14.21 7.16
N ASP A 129 -11.14 -14.17 7.14
CA ASP A 129 -12.00 -15.33 6.91
C ASP A 129 -12.14 -15.58 5.39
N PRO A 130 -11.70 -16.75 4.88
CA PRO A 130 -11.88 -17.14 3.48
C PRO A 130 -13.32 -17.03 2.99
N ALA A 131 -14.32 -17.30 3.84
CA ALA A 131 -15.73 -17.19 3.46
C ALA A 131 -16.15 -15.74 3.19
N THR A 132 -15.61 -14.79 3.96
CA THR A 132 -15.83 -13.36 3.70
C THR A 132 -15.20 -12.94 2.38
N ILE A 133 -13.98 -13.40 2.09
CA ILE A 133 -13.30 -13.10 0.82
C ILE A 133 -14.01 -13.73 -0.37
N GLY A 134 -14.41 -15.01 -0.27
CA GLY A 134 -15.16 -15.69 -1.34
C GLY A 134 -16.50 -15.03 -1.64
N SER A 135 -17.11 -14.35 -0.67
CA SER A 135 -18.37 -13.61 -0.88
C SER A 135 -18.26 -12.44 -1.86
N PHE A 136 -17.04 -11.99 -2.19
CA PHE A 136 -16.81 -10.93 -3.18
C PHE A 136 -16.94 -11.43 -4.63
N GLY A 137 -16.85 -12.74 -4.85
CA GLY A 137 -16.84 -13.35 -6.18
C GLY A 137 -17.95 -12.87 -7.12
N PRO A 138 -19.24 -12.89 -6.71
CA PRO A 138 -20.35 -12.43 -7.55
C PRO A 138 -20.24 -10.97 -8.00
N GLU A 139 -19.70 -10.07 -7.18
CA GLU A 139 -19.53 -8.65 -7.52
C GLU A 139 -18.35 -8.43 -8.47
N LEU A 140 -17.31 -9.28 -8.37
CA LEU A 140 -16.11 -9.20 -9.20
C LEU A 140 -16.21 -10.01 -10.50
N GLY A 141 -17.16 -10.93 -10.60
CA GLY A 141 -17.24 -11.90 -11.70
C GLY A 141 -16.16 -12.99 -11.62
N ILE A 142 -15.65 -13.27 -10.42
CA ILE A 142 -14.61 -14.26 -10.14
C ILE A 142 -15.24 -15.40 -9.32
N PRO A 143 -14.90 -16.68 -9.57
CA PRO A 143 -15.38 -17.78 -8.72
C PRO A 143 -14.99 -17.54 -7.25
N GLY A 144 -15.96 -17.63 -6.34
CA GLY A 144 -15.74 -17.31 -4.92
C GLY A 144 -14.74 -18.25 -4.26
N GLU A 145 -14.68 -19.50 -4.71
CA GLU A 145 -13.71 -20.51 -4.29
C GLU A 145 -12.27 -20.15 -4.67
N GLU A 146 -12.07 -19.47 -5.80
CA GLU A 146 -10.75 -19.00 -6.23
C GLU A 146 -10.24 -17.93 -5.26
N LEU A 147 -11.09 -16.96 -4.92
CA LEU A 147 -10.75 -15.91 -3.95
C LEU A 147 -10.56 -16.48 -2.55
N ALA A 148 -11.44 -17.38 -2.10
CA ALA A 148 -11.36 -18.00 -0.78
C ALA A 148 -10.12 -18.90 -0.63
N GLY A 149 -9.74 -19.63 -1.68
CA GLY A 149 -8.60 -20.54 -1.70
C GLY A 149 -7.26 -19.90 -2.10
N ALA A 150 -7.25 -18.59 -2.39
CA ALA A 150 -6.07 -17.89 -2.90
C ALA A 150 -4.82 -18.04 -2.02
N ALA A 151 -4.99 -18.17 -0.70
CA ALA A 151 -3.88 -18.35 0.23
C ALA A 151 -3.25 -19.76 0.22
N ASP A 152 -3.92 -20.73 -0.38
CA ASP A 152 -3.46 -22.11 -0.52
C ASP A 152 -2.89 -22.39 -1.93
N ASP A 153 -3.04 -21.44 -2.86
CA ASP A 153 -2.53 -21.53 -4.23
C ASP A 153 -1.01 -21.29 -4.27
N PRO A 154 -0.20 -22.25 -4.76
CA PRO A 154 1.25 -22.12 -4.81
C PRO A 154 1.76 -21.00 -5.73
N GLU A 155 1.07 -20.71 -6.84
CA GLU A 155 1.46 -19.64 -7.76
C GLU A 155 1.19 -18.27 -7.15
N LEU A 156 0.05 -18.10 -6.48
CA LEU A 156 -0.26 -16.84 -5.77
C LEU A 156 0.69 -16.64 -4.59
N ARG A 157 1.12 -17.70 -3.90
CA ARG A 157 2.17 -17.61 -2.87
C ARG A 157 3.51 -17.16 -3.46
N GLU A 158 3.88 -17.61 -4.65
CA GLU A 158 5.07 -17.13 -5.33
C GLU A 158 4.94 -15.65 -5.73
N GLU A 159 3.79 -15.21 -6.23
CA GLU A 159 3.53 -13.79 -6.48
C GLU A 159 3.60 -12.95 -5.18
N GLY A 160 3.04 -13.48 -4.09
CA GLY A 160 3.16 -12.90 -2.75
C GLY A 160 4.62 -12.77 -2.29
N LEU A 161 5.45 -13.78 -2.55
CA LEU A 161 6.89 -13.73 -2.30
C LEU A 161 7.56 -12.59 -3.08
N GLN A 162 7.20 -12.40 -4.36
CA GLN A 162 7.74 -11.28 -5.16
C GLN A 162 7.34 -9.92 -4.57
N ALA A 163 6.12 -9.78 -4.04
CA ALA A 163 5.70 -8.57 -3.34
C ALA A 163 6.52 -8.33 -2.05
N LEU A 164 6.77 -9.37 -1.26
CA LEU A 164 7.61 -9.28 -0.04
C LEU A 164 9.07 -8.94 -0.37
N LEU A 165 9.62 -9.48 -1.46
CA LEU A 165 10.96 -9.12 -1.94
C LEU A 165 11.02 -7.66 -2.40
N ALA A 166 9.96 -7.14 -3.02
CA ALA A 166 9.86 -5.72 -3.36
C ALA A 166 9.83 -4.84 -2.10
N VAL A 167 9.07 -5.23 -1.07
CA VAL A 167 9.07 -4.57 0.26
C VAL A 167 10.48 -4.50 0.85
N HIS A 168 11.21 -5.62 0.84
CA HIS A 168 12.58 -5.69 1.33
C HIS A 168 13.53 -4.79 0.52
N ARG A 169 13.56 -4.95 -0.81
CA ARG A 169 14.43 -4.22 -1.73
C ARG A 169 14.21 -2.70 -1.65
N ASP A 170 12.95 -2.27 -1.58
CA ASP A 170 12.59 -0.86 -1.58
C ASP A 170 12.67 -0.26 -0.16
N GLY A 171 12.98 -1.07 0.87
CA GLY A 171 13.17 -0.64 2.26
C GLY A 171 11.89 -0.13 2.92
N VAL A 172 10.76 -0.77 2.60
CA VAL A 172 9.42 -0.39 3.09
C VAL A 172 9.23 -0.95 4.49
N PHE A 173 9.15 -0.08 5.49
CA PHE A 173 9.05 -0.46 6.92
C PHE A 173 7.65 -0.28 7.52
N GLY A 174 6.66 0.08 6.70
CA GLY A 174 5.29 0.34 7.12
C GLY A 174 4.47 0.87 5.97
N VAL A 175 3.18 1.09 6.20
CA VAL A 175 2.22 1.50 5.15
C VAL A 175 1.21 2.55 5.63
N PRO A 176 0.64 3.38 4.74
CA PRO A 176 0.90 3.44 3.29
C PRO A 176 2.30 3.96 3.00
N PHE A 177 2.94 3.43 1.95
CA PHE A 177 4.28 3.84 1.54
C PHE A 177 4.34 3.94 0.03
N PHE A 178 4.90 5.03 -0.47
CA PHE A 178 4.96 5.35 -1.88
C PHE A 178 6.41 5.50 -2.31
N THR A 179 6.70 5.07 -3.54
CA THR A 179 8.01 5.26 -4.14
C THR A 179 7.88 5.74 -5.57
N VAL A 180 8.75 6.66 -5.98
CA VAL A 180 8.97 7.00 -7.38
C VAL A 180 10.46 7.21 -7.57
N HIS A 181 11.08 6.39 -8.43
CA HIS A 181 12.52 6.41 -8.67
C HIS A 181 13.35 6.15 -7.38
N TYR A 182 14.01 7.17 -6.82
CA TYR A 182 14.76 7.07 -5.56
C TYR A 182 14.02 7.71 -4.38
N ASP A 183 12.93 8.42 -4.65
CA ASP A 183 12.17 9.16 -3.66
C ASP A 183 11.17 8.23 -2.95
N LYS A 184 11.05 8.39 -1.64
CA LYS A 184 10.23 7.55 -0.75
C LYS A 184 9.36 8.43 0.13
N PHE A 185 8.10 8.05 0.29
CA PHE A 185 7.10 8.80 1.03
C PHE A 185 6.32 7.83 1.93
N TRP A 186 6.25 8.11 3.24
CA TRP A 186 5.56 7.24 4.19
C TRP A 186 4.44 7.98 4.92
N GLY A 187 3.27 7.35 4.95
CA GLY A 187 2.08 7.85 5.63
C GLY A 187 1.11 8.58 4.72
N LEU A 188 -0.16 8.62 5.14
CA LEU A 188 -1.24 9.31 4.44
C LEU A 188 -0.89 10.78 4.16
N ASP A 189 -0.26 11.44 5.13
CA ASP A 189 0.07 12.86 5.07
C ASP A 189 1.16 13.22 4.05
N ARG A 190 1.78 12.21 3.41
CA ARG A 190 2.79 12.39 2.35
C ARG A 190 2.25 12.04 0.95
N LEU A 191 0.96 11.71 0.83
CA LEU A 191 0.35 11.38 -0.47
C LEU A 191 0.41 12.55 -1.45
N ALA A 192 0.15 13.78 -0.97
CA ALA A 192 0.21 14.98 -1.81
C ALA A 192 1.64 15.25 -2.33
N ASP A 193 2.65 15.09 -1.48
CA ASP A 193 4.06 15.24 -1.86
C ASP A 193 4.49 14.19 -2.89
N PHE A 194 4.06 12.94 -2.69
CA PHE A 194 4.28 11.87 -3.67
C PHE A 194 3.64 12.20 -5.02
N ALA A 195 2.38 12.64 -5.04
CA ALA A 195 1.70 13.00 -6.29
C ALA A 195 2.40 14.17 -7.01
N ALA A 196 2.85 15.18 -6.27
CA ALA A 196 3.61 16.30 -6.81
C ALA A 196 4.96 15.84 -7.40
N ALA A 197 5.67 14.94 -6.72
CA ALA A 197 6.93 14.38 -7.20
C ALA A 197 6.77 13.57 -8.49
N VAL A 198 5.67 12.82 -8.63
CA VAL A 198 5.36 12.11 -9.88
C VAL A 198 5.11 13.10 -11.02
N ALA A 199 4.28 14.12 -10.78
CA ALA A 199 3.95 15.13 -11.79
C ALA A 199 5.18 15.92 -12.29
N ALA A 200 6.06 16.36 -11.39
CA ALA A 200 7.29 17.09 -11.74
C ALA A 200 8.22 16.27 -12.66
N ARG A 201 8.27 14.95 -12.47
CA ARG A 201 9.11 14.06 -13.29
C ARG A 201 8.54 13.84 -14.68
N GLU A 202 7.22 13.90 -14.84
CA GLU A 202 6.58 13.84 -16.16
C GLU A 202 6.87 15.10 -16.97
N THR A 203 6.91 16.26 -16.32
CA THR A 203 7.30 17.51 -16.98
C THR A 203 8.77 17.53 -17.39
N ASP A 204 9.65 16.97 -16.56
CA ASP A 204 11.09 16.87 -16.87
C ASP A 204 11.38 15.85 -17.98
N GLY A 205 10.62 14.74 -18.04
CA GLY A 205 10.74 13.72 -19.09
C GLY A 205 10.16 14.13 -20.46
N ALA A 206 9.29 15.15 -20.49
CA ALA A 206 8.69 15.67 -21.72
C ALA A 206 9.52 16.79 -22.40
N GLY A 207 10.62 17.23 -21.77
CA GLY A 207 11.53 18.25 -22.33
C GLY A 207 12.70 17.64 -23.11
N SER A 208 12.80 17.91 -24.42
CA SER A 208 14.08 17.74 -25.14
C SER A 208 15.17 18.63 -24.53
N PRO A 209 16.44 18.20 -24.49
CA PRO A 209 17.49 18.93 -23.79
C PRO A 209 17.79 20.28 -24.48
N PRO A 210 18.04 21.37 -23.73
CA PRO A 210 18.62 22.57 -24.33
C PRO A 210 20.01 22.25 -24.84
N LYS A 211 20.26 22.65 -26.09
CA LYS A 211 21.55 22.56 -26.79
C LYS A 211 22.65 23.19 -25.92
N ALA A 212 23.65 22.40 -25.54
CA ALA A 212 24.79 22.86 -24.76
C ALA A 212 25.52 24.01 -25.49
N ALA A 213 25.68 25.13 -24.79
CA ALA A 213 26.66 26.16 -25.13
C ALA A 213 27.86 26.02 -24.17
N PRO A 214 29.10 26.25 -24.62
CA PRO A 214 30.28 25.91 -23.83
C PRO A 214 30.70 27.02 -22.85
N GLY A 215 31.01 26.62 -21.62
CA GLY A 215 32.08 27.18 -20.79
C GLY A 215 31.70 28.15 -19.65
N HIS A 216 31.84 27.68 -18.39
CA HIS A 216 32.83 28.07 -17.35
C HIS A 216 32.35 27.57 -15.96
N PRO A 217 33.19 27.01 -15.06
CA PRO A 217 32.81 26.73 -13.65
C PRO A 217 33.14 27.97 -12.76
N PRO A 218 32.86 28.04 -11.43
CA PRO A 218 32.33 27.08 -10.43
C PRO A 218 31.14 27.66 -9.61
N ASP A 219 30.52 26.99 -8.62
CA ASP A 219 30.86 27.07 -7.18
C ASP A 219 29.99 26.08 -6.37
N LEU A 220 30.60 25.34 -5.44
CA LEU A 220 29.98 24.33 -4.57
C LEU A 220 29.47 25.00 -3.29
N GLY A 221 28.31 25.65 -3.38
CA GLY A 221 27.56 26.14 -2.22
C GLY A 221 26.31 25.30 -2.00
N LEU A 222 26.35 24.32 -1.09
CA LEU A 222 25.15 23.63 -0.60
C LEU A 222 24.42 24.54 0.41
N PRO A 223 23.14 24.93 0.20
CA PRO A 223 22.34 25.44 1.29
C PRO A 223 21.83 24.27 2.13
N HIS A 224 22.23 24.25 3.40
CA HIS A 224 21.60 23.45 4.45
C HIS A 224 20.13 23.90 4.62
N GLY A 225 19.20 23.15 4.05
CA GLY A 225 17.79 23.16 4.43
C GLY A 225 17.48 21.91 5.26
N LEU A 226 17.61 22.00 6.58
CA LEU A 226 17.06 20.99 7.50
C LEU A 226 15.53 21.11 7.44
N SER A 227 14.89 20.28 6.61
CA SER A 227 13.46 19.99 6.78
C SER A 227 13.34 18.97 7.93
N ALA A 228 13.27 19.48 9.15
CA ALA A 228 12.81 18.69 10.28
C ALA A 228 11.28 18.62 10.18
N ASP A 229 10.81 17.48 9.67
CA ASP A 229 9.42 17.17 9.48
C ASP A 229 8.82 16.68 10.82
N ASP A 230 8.18 17.57 11.56
CA ASP A 230 7.61 17.32 12.90
C ASP A 230 6.24 16.59 12.86
N GLY A 231 5.85 16.04 11.70
CA GLY A 231 4.60 15.28 11.55
C GLY A 231 4.69 13.87 12.15
N HIS A 232 3.70 13.47 12.95
CA HIS A 232 3.51 12.05 13.25
C HIS A 232 3.04 11.37 11.96
N ALA A 233 3.92 10.61 11.29
CA ALA A 233 3.59 9.98 10.02
C ALA A 233 2.33 9.12 10.17
N GLY A 234 1.25 9.48 9.48
CA GLY A 234 -0.02 8.73 9.42
C GLY A 234 0.14 7.37 8.75
N GLY A 235 0.90 6.47 9.39
CA GLY A 235 1.27 5.16 8.89
C GLY A 235 1.34 4.11 10.00
N CYS A 236 1.10 2.86 9.63
CA CYS A 236 1.28 1.69 10.45
C CYS A 236 2.57 1.00 10.01
N GLY A 237 3.61 1.04 10.85
CA GLY A 237 4.72 0.10 10.84
C GLY A 237 4.47 -1.00 11.86
#